data_AF-A0A6J4H1Y9-F1
#
_entry.id   AF-A0A6J4H1Y9-F1
#
_cell.length_a   1.000
_cell.length_b   1.000
_cell.length_c   1.000
_cell.angle_alpha   90.00
_cell.angle_beta   90.00
_cell.angle_gamma   90.00
#
_symmetry.space_group_name_H-M   'P 1'
#
loop_
_entity.id
_entity.type
_entity.pdbx_description
1 polymer ?
#
loop_
_entity_poly.entity_id
_entity_poly.type
_entity_poly.pdbx_seq_one_letter_code
_entity_poly.pdbx_strand_id
1 'polypeptide(L)'
;MGENGKVSDAQQETAGPDGARPGADTPAPKPVLTPAQAKRANSTVVGMVMAVAATVAIVVPVVLINPTHTAETYQRDIDVERVAGQAAGDAGYAPAAPELPEDWNSNFARWTAGTSDGVDYWEVGYLTPDKGFIQFTQTVEGNPSWTAQQAGEAQVSGGRTIGGVEWELLDASNGDTVLTSEVDGSTLILSGEADLAEFDVLAKAVLADVEPAPPAAGAP
;
A
#
# COMPACT_ATOMS: atom_id res chain seq x y z
N MET A 1 7.04 5.50 -89.82
CA MET A 1 7.74 6.81 -89.87
C MET A 1 9.00 6.66 -89.03
N GLY A 2 10.13 6.39 -89.71
CA GLY A 2 11.54 6.30 -89.27
C GLY A 2 11.85 5.39 -88.06
N GLU A 3 12.58 4.27 -88.11
CA GLU A 3 13.80 3.91 -88.86
C GLU A 3 14.82 5.06 -88.99
N ASN A 4 15.99 4.87 -88.36
CA ASN A 4 17.35 5.28 -88.77
C ASN A 4 18.26 5.33 -87.51
N GLY A 5 19.39 4.63 -87.42
CA GLY A 5 20.08 3.85 -88.43
C GLY A 5 21.21 2.98 -87.85
N LYS A 6 21.36 1.80 -88.47
CA LYS A 6 22.60 1.17 -88.92
C LYS A 6 23.65 2.22 -89.37
N VAL A 7 24.97 2.01 -89.36
CA VAL A 7 25.85 0.95 -89.93
C VAL A 7 27.29 1.32 -89.49
N SER A 8 28.13 0.40 -89.00
CA SER A 8 29.10 -0.47 -89.71
C SER A 8 30.55 0.03 -89.62
N ASP A 9 31.45 -0.97 -89.61
CA ASP A 9 32.88 -0.93 -89.92
C ASP A 9 33.74 -0.20 -88.88
N ALA A 10 34.94 -0.62 -88.50
CA ALA A 10 35.93 -1.61 -88.91
C ALA A 10 37.06 -1.37 -87.87
N GLN A 11 38.01 -2.20 -87.49
CA GLN A 11 38.58 -3.46 -87.94
C GLN A 11 39.83 -3.65 -87.06
N GLN A 12 40.07 -4.89 -86.60
CA GLN A 12 41.36 -5.60 -86.36
C GLN A 12 42.49 -4.87 -85.59
N GLU A 13 43.36 -5.48 -84.77
CA GLU A 13 44.08 -6.76 -84.85
C GLU A 13 44.92 -6.82 -83.54
N THR A 14 45.16 -7.91 -82.81
CA THR A 14 46.06 -9.05 -83.10
C THR A 14 46.08 -9.91 -81.81
N ALA A 15 45.76 -11.20 -81.90
CA ALA A 15 46.69 -12.36 -81.76
C ALA A 15 47.13 -12.72 -80.31
N GLY A 16 46.78 -13.95 -79.89
CA GLY A 16 46.98 -14.53 -78.54
C GLY A 16 48.42 -14.99 -78.22
N PRO A 17 48.64 -15.89 -77.23
CA PRO A 17 48.07 -17.24 -77.27
C PRO A 17 47.62 -17.88 -75.93
N ASP A 18 46.90 -18.99 -76.08
CA ASP A 18 46.87 -20.23 -75.30
C ASP A 18 47.04 -20.24 -73.77
N GLY A 19 46.11 -20.95 -73.12
CA GLY A 19 46.33 -21.50 -71.79
C GLY A 19 45.08 -22.05 -71.13
N ALA A 20 44.84 -23.35 -71.29
CA ALA A 20 43.64 -24.05 -70.87
C ALA A 20 43.53 -24.31 -69.34
N ARG A 21 42.32 -24.11 -68.80
CA ARG A 21 41.56 -24.99 -67.84
C ARG A 21 42.10 -25.15 -66.38
N PRO A 22 41.33 -25.77 -65.44
CA PRO A 22 40.38 -25.07 -64.56
C PRO A 22 40.58 -25.44 -63.07
N GLY A 23 39.80 -24.82 -62.18
CA GLY A 23 39.48 -25.42 -60.89
C GLY A 23 39.78 -24.53 -59.69
N ALA A 24 38.75 -24.27 -58.90
CA ALA A 24 38.74 -24.52 -57.46
C ALA A 24 37.45 -23.95 -56.87
N ASP A 25 36.78 -24.79 -56.09
CA ASP A 25 35.74 -24.43 -55.12
C ASP A 25 36.04 -23.08 -54.46
N THR A 26 35.12 -22.12 -54.58
CA THR A 26 35.21 -20.89 -53.79
C THR A 26 34.28 -21.04 -52.58
N PRO A 27 34.80 -21.13 -51.34
CA PRO A 27 33.96 -21.08 -50.16
C PRO A 27 33.40 -19.67 -50.00
N ALA A 28 32.12 -19.55 -49.66
CA ALA A 28 31.47 -18.26 -49.42
C ALA A 28 32.25 -17.46 -48.36
N PRO A 29 32.66 -16.21 -48.62
CA PRO A 29 33.45 -15.44 -47.68
C PRO A 29 32.63 -15.11 -46.43
N LYS A 30 33.16 -15.46 -45.26
CA LYS A 30 32.60 -15.01 -43.97
C LYS A 30 32.65 -13.48 -43.95
N PRO A 31 31.53 -12.77 -43.74
CA PRO A 31 31.52 -11.31 -43.75
C PRO A 31 32.37 -10.78 -42.60
N VAL A 32 33.59 -10.35 -42.94
CA VAL A 32 34.47 -9.62 -42.02
C VAL A 32 34.08 -8.14 -42.08
N LEU A 33 33.61 -7.62 -40.94
CA LEU A 33 33.27 -6.20 -40.81
C LEU A 33 34.52 -5.38 -41.15
N THR A 34 34.38 -4.47 -42.12
CA THR A 34 35.48 -3.54 -42.44
C THR A 34 35.78 -2.66 -41.22
N PRO A 35 37.03 -2.18 -41.03
CA PRO A 35 37.40 -1.34 -39.88
C PRO A 35 36.52 -0.09 -39.74
N ALA A 36 35.97 0.43 -40.85
CA ALA A 36 35.00 1.51 -40.86
C ALA A 36 33.61 1.11 -40.30
N GLN A 37 33.15 -0.13 -40.53
CA GLN A 37 31.90 -0.67 -39.99
C GLN A 37 32.04 -1.01 -38.50
N ALA A 38 33.17 -1.56 -38.06
CA ALA A 38 33.47 -1.80 -36.65
C ALA A 38 33.56 -0.50 -35.82
N LYS A 39 34.16 0.56 -36.38
CA LYS A 39 34.22 1.89 -35.74
C LYS A 39 32.83 2.53 -35.57
N ARG A 40 31.94 2.34 -36.54
CA ARG A 40 30.55 2.83 -36.47
C ARG A 40 29.73 2.07 -35.42
N ALA A 41 29.87 0.74 -35.34
CA ALA A 41 29.21 -0.05 -34.30
C ALA A 41 29.74 0.26 -32.88
N ASN A 42 31.06 0.46 -32.71
CA ASN A 42 31.59 0.90 -31.42
C ASN A 42 31.15 2.33 -31.07
N SER A 43 30.96 3.21 -32.05
CA SER A 43 30.46 4.57 -31.78
C SER A 43 29.02 4.58 -31.27
N THR A 44 28.17 3.65 -31.72
CA THR A 44 26.79 3.54 -31.22
C THR A 44 26.76 2.91 -29.83
N VAL A 45 27.63 1.94 -29.54
CA VAL A 45 27.78 1.35 -28.20
C VAL A 45 28.31 2.37 -27.19
N VAL A 46 29.35 3.12 -27.55
CA VAL A 46 29.89 4.20 -26.69
C VAL A 46 28.84 5.28 -26.46
N GLY A 47 28.11 5.69 -27.51
CA GLY A 47 27.00 6.64 -27.37
C GLY A 47 25.89 6.13 -26.45
N MET A 48 25.55 4.85 -26.54
CA MET A 48 24.55 4.20 -25.67
C MET A 48 25.01 4.17 -24.21
N VAL A 49 26.27 3.79 -23.93
CA VAL A 49 26.82 3.79 -22.57
C VAL A 49 26.85 5.20 -21.98
N MET A 50 27.24 6.20 -22.77
CA MET A 50 27.23 7.61 -22.33
C MET A 50 25.82 8.12 -22.07
N ALA A 51 24.84 7.73 -22.88
CA ALA A 51 23.43 8.09 -22.67
C ALA A 51 22.84 7.43 -21.41
N VAL A 52 23.15 6.15 -21.16
CA VAL A 52 22.75 5.45 -19.92
C VAL A 52 23.40 6.12 -18.71
N ALA A 53 24.71 6.40 -18.77
CA ALA A 53 25.43 7.07 -17.69
C ALA A 53 24.86 8.47 -17.41
N ALA A 54 24.56 9.25 -18.45
CA ALA A 54 23.93 10.57 -18.30
C ALA A 54 22.53 10.46 -17.67
N THR A 55 21.74 9.45 -18.05
CA THR A 55 20.42 9.20 -17.45
C THR A 55 20.53 8.84 -15.98
N VAL A 56 21.44 7.93 -15.61
CA VAL A 56 21.70 7.55 -14.21
C VAL A 56 22.20 8.75 -13.40
N ALA A 57 23.08 9.58 -13.98
CA ALA A 57 23.60 10.78 -13.32
C ALA A 57 22.50 11.82 -13.03
N ILE A 58 21.40 11.81 -13.77
CA ILE A 58 20.22 12.64 -13.50
C ILE A 58 19.31 11.98 -12.45
N VAL A 59 19.09 10.67 -12.53
CA VAL A 59 18.20 9.94 -11.62
C VAL A 59 18.77 9.85 -10.20
N VAL A 60 20.07 9.60 -10.06
CA VAL A 60 20.71 9.39 -8.75
C VAL A 60 20.52 10.59 -7.80
N PRO A 61 20.77 11.85 -8.20
CA PRO A 61 20.49 13.00 -7.34
C PRO A 61 19.02 13.11 -6.94
N VAL A 62 18.07 12.80 -7.85
CA VAL A 62 16.63 12.84 -7.55
C VAL A 62 16.26 11.78 -6.51
N VAL A 63 16.83 10.57 -6.62
CA VAL A 63 16.63 9.49 -5.65
C VAL A 63 17.28 9.81 -4.31
N LEU A 64 18.48 10.42 -4.31
CA LEU A 64 19.20 10.79 -3.07
C LEU A 64 18.59 12.00 -2.35
N ILE A 65 17.98 12.94 -3.08
CA ILE A 65 17.27 14.10 -2.50
C ILE A 65 15.90 13.70 -1.97
N ASN A 66 15.32 12.59 -2.44
CA ASN A 66 14.06 12.08 -1.92
C ASN A 66 14.34 11.33 -0.60
N PRO A 67 14.11 11.92 0.60
CA PRO A 67 14.15 11.14 1.81
C PRO A 67 13.11 10.03 1.66
N THR A 68 13.54 8.77 1.74
CA THR A 68 12.58 7.67 1.86
C THR A 68 11.82 7.94 3.15
N HIS A 69 10.56 8.37 3.04
CA HIS A 69 9.62 8.34 4.15
C HIS A 69 9.37 6.86 4.44
N THR A 70 10.27 6.24 5.22
CA THR A 70 10.05 4.90 5.73
C THR A 70 8.84 5.00 6.66
N ALA A 71 7.93 4.02 6.62
CA ALA A 71 6.75 3.97 7.50
C ALA A 71 7.10 4.17 8.99
N GLU A 72 8.34 3.85 9.37
CA GLU A 72 8.95 4.10 10.69
C GLU A 72 9.01 5.60 11.09
N THR A 73 8.89 6.56 10.17
CA THR A 73 9.02 8.00 10.46
C THR A 73 7.72 8.77 10.26
N TYR A 74 6.65 8.12 9.78
CA TYR A 74 5.32 8.73 9.66
C TYR A 74 4.31 7.87 10.42
N GLN A 75 4.50 7.77 11.73
CA GLN A 75 3.39 7.45 12.62
C GLN A 75 2.54 8.72 12.68
N ARG A 76 1.36 8.70 12.07
CA ARG A 76 0.36 9.69 12.47
C ARG A 76 0.12 9.45 13.94
N ASP A 77 0.27 10.52 14.71
CA ASP A 77 -0.14 10.58 16.09
C ASP A 77 -1.24 11.65 16.14
N ILE A 78 -2.48 11.17 16.17
CA ILE A 78 -3.65 12.02 16.25
C ILE A 78 -3.92 12.31 17.72
N ASP A 79 -4.00 13.60 18.05
CA ASP A 79 -4.52 14.04 19.34
C ASP A 79 -5.99 13.60 19.51
N VAL A 80 -6.20 12.42 20.12
CA VAL A 80 -7.50 11.75 20.27
C VAL A 80 -8.39 12.54 21.21
N GLU A 81 -7.84 13.04 22.32
CA GLU A 81 -8.57 13.85 23.31
C GLU A 81 -9.20 15.07 22.65
N ARG A 82 -8.43 15.81 21.85
CA ARG A 82 -8.96 16.97 21.12
C ARG A 82 -10.06 16.57 20.14
N VAL A 83 -9.90 15.47 19.40
CA VAL A 83 -10.93 15.04 18.42
C VAL A 83 -12.19 14.55 19.15
N ALA A 84 -12.06 13.82 20.25
CA ALA A 84 -13.16 13.38 21.09
C ALA A 84 -13.93 14.58 21.66
N GLY A 85 -13.22 15.57 22.20
CA GLY A 85 -13.83 16.81 22.70
C GLY A 85 -14.57 17.60 21.61
N GLN A 86 -14.08 17.58 20.37
CA GLN A 86 -14.79 18.16 19.23
C GLN A 86 -16.05 17.37 18.83
N ALA A 87 -16.01 16.05 18.96
CA ALA A 87 -17.11 15.15 18.60
C ALA A 87 -18.22 15.08 19.67
N ALA A 88 -17.91 15.35 20.93
CA ALA A 88 -18.84 15.14 22.06
C ALA A 88 -20.19 15.85 21.89
N GLY A 89 -20.22 17.03 21.28
CA GLY A 89 -21.45 17.76 21.01
C GLY A 89 -22.37 17.06 20.01
N ASP A 90 -21.81 16.47 18.95
CA ASP A 90 -22.56 15.74 17.94
C ASP A 90 -22.90 14.32 18.41
N ALA A 91 -22.01 13.70 19.18
CA ALA A 91 -22.19 12.36 19.74
C ALA A 91 -23.28 12.32 20.82
N GLY A 92 -23.49 13.42 21.55
CA GLY A 92 -24.42 13.47 22.67
C GLY A 92 -23.93 12.72 23.92
N TYR A 93 -22.69 12.22 23.92
CA TYR A 93 -21.96 11.63 25.03
C TYR A 93 -20.47 12.02 24.91
N ALA A 94 -19.67 11.77 25.96
CA ALA A 94 -18.22 11.98 25.92
C ALA A 94 -17.53 10.77 25.27
N PRO A 95 -16.99 10.89 24.04
CA PRO A 95 -16.30 9.78 23.39
C PRO A 95 -14.98 9.50 24.12
N ALA A 96 -14.68 8.22 24.37
CA ALA A 96 -13.50 7.87 25.14
C ALA A 96 -12.21 8.11 24.32
N ALA A 97 -11.25 8.77 24.97
CA ALA A 97 -9.93 9.11 24.48
C ALA A 97 -8.87 8.71 25.53
N PRO A 98 -8.71 7.40 25.79
CA PRO A 98 -7.88 6.93 26.88
C PRO A 98 -6.41 7.30 26.70
N GLU A 99 -5.75 7.66 27.79
CA GLU A 99 -4.29 7.76 27.84
C GLU A 99 -3.66 6.36 27.76
N LEU A 100 -2.75 6.17 26.79
CA LEU A 100 -2.02 4.92 26.58
C LEU A 100 -0.53 5.08 26.92
N PRO A 101 0.20 3.97 27.16
CA PRO A 101 1.65 4.01 27.34
C PRO A 101 2.38 4.65 26.16
N GLU A 102 3.59 5.19 26.40
CA GLU A 102 4.36 6.02 25.45
C GLU A 102 4.72 5.33 24.12
N ASP A 103 4.67 4.00 24.06
CA ASP A 103 4.96 3.18 22.89
C ASP A 103 3.72 2.93 21.98
N TRP A 104 2.55 3.42 22.38
CA TRP A 104 1.32 3.40 21.58
C TRP A 104 1.17 4.69 20.78
N ASN A 105 0.59 4.58 19.59
CA ASN A 105 0.33 5.73 18.72
C ASN A 105 -1.08 5.65 18.14
N SER A 106 -1.74 6.78 17.91
CA SER A 106 -3.09 6.83 17.31
C SER A 106 -3.02 7.10 15.80
N ASN A 107 -3.47 6.14 15.00
CA ASN A 107 -3.50 6.25 13.54
C ASN A 107 -4.63 7.18 13.03
N PHE A 108 -5.81 7.08 13.64
CA PHE A 108 -6.97 7.91 13.34
C PHE A 108 -7.91 8.02 14.54
N ALA A 109 -8.72 9.08 14.57
CA ALA A 109 -9.85 9.25 15.48
C ALA A 109 -10.96 9.99 14.74
N ARG A 110 -12.21 9.53 14.82
CA ARG A 110 -13.35 10.18 14.14
C ARG A 110 -14.70 9.81 14.74
N TRP A 111 -15.63 10.74 14.59
CA TRP A 111 -17.05 10.52 14.76
C TRP A 111 -17.66 10.09 13.42
N THR A 112 -18.43 9.01 13.44
CA THR A 112 -19.12 8.47 12.26
C THR A 112 -20.62 8.53 12.50
N ALA A 113 -21.30 9.34 11.69
CA ALA A 113 -22.72 9.63 11.81
C ALA A 113 -23.49 9.46 10.51
N GLY A 114 -24.81 9.31 10.61
CA GLY A 114 -25.70 9.12 9.47
C GLY A 114 -25.46 7.79 8.76
N THR A 115 -25.09 6.76 9.53
CA THR A 115 -24.84 5.42 9.00
C THR A 115 -26.12 4.80 8.47
N SER A 116 -26.00 3.87 7.51
CA SER A 116 -27.17 3.23 6.90
C SER A 116 -27.95 2.31 7.84
N ASP A 117 -27.29 1.84 8.91
CA ASP A 117 -27.88 1.03 9.97
C ASP A 117 -28.47 1.89 11.12
N GLY A 118 -28.28 3.22 11.08
CA GLY A 118 -28.87 4.16 12.02
C GLY A 118 -28.22 4.17 13.40
N VAL A 119 -26.97 3.73 13.50
CA VAL A 119 -26.17 3.73 14.74
C VAL A 119 -24.94 4.59 14.51
N ASP A 120 -24.92 5.78 15.12
CA ASP A 120 -23.75 6.65 15.07
C ASP A 120 -22.73 6.18 16.12
N TYR A 121 -21.43 6.29 15.81
CA TYR A 121 -20.37 5.75 16.67
C TYR A 121 -19.07 6.55 16.60
N TRP A 122 -18.35 6.49 17.72
CA TRP A 122 -16.98 6.95 17.86
C TRP A 122 -16.01 5.84 17.50
N GLU A 123 -14.92 6.16 16.80
CA GLU A 123 -13.89 5.19 16.46
C GLU A 123 -12.49 5.79 16.50
N VAL A 124 -11.54 4.99 17.02
CA VAL A 124 -10.13 5.32 17.13
C VAL A 124 -9.29 4.12 16.73
N GLY A 125 -8.30 4.33 15.86
CA GLY A 125 -7.35 3.30 15.49
C GLY A 125 -6.02 3.51 16.23
N TYR A 126 -5.55 2.51 16.95
CA TYR A 126 -4.27 2.52 17.65
C TYR A 126 -3.27 1.56 17.02
N LEU A 127 -2.01 1.99 16.98
CA LEU A 127 -0.85 1.17 16.64
C LEU A 127 -0.17 0.74 17.93
N THR A 128 0.07 -0.56 18.04
CA THR A 128 0.62 -1.18 19.25
C THR A 128 2.15 -1.21 19.23
N PRO A 129 2.81 -1.42 20.38
CA PRO A 129 4.27 -1.50 20.47
C PRO A 129 4.87 -2.59 19.57
N ASP A 130 4.17 -3.72 19.41
CA ASP A 130 4.60 -4.84 18.55
C ASP A 130 4.19 -4.65 17.08
N LYS A 131 3.86 -3.40 16.68
CA LYS A 131 3.45 -3.01 15.32
C LYS A 131 2.12 -3.62 14.87
N GLY A 132 1.30 -4.07 15.82
CA GLY A 132 -0.08 -4.46 15.59
C GLY A 132 -1.00 -3.25 15.47
N PHE A 133 -2.26 -3.53 15.17
CA PHE A 133 -3.32 -2.53 15.07
C PHE A 133 -4.52 -2.98 15.88
N ILE A 134 -5.11 -2.06 16.64
CA ILE A 134 -6.40 -2.26 17.32
C ILE A 134 -7.28 -1.04 17.05
N GLN A 135 -8.46 -1.28 16.51
CA GLN A 135 -9.54 -0.30 16.43
C GLN A 135 -10.39 -0.40 17.68
N PHE A 136 -10.64 0.74 18.31
CA PHE A 136 -11.66 0.94 19.32
C PHE A 136 -12.90 1.59 18.70
N THR A 137 -14.07 1.07 19.03
CA THR A 137 -15.36 1.62 18.64
C THR A 137 -16.28 1.71 19.86
N GLN A 138 -16.97 2.85 19.99
CA GLN A 138 -17.92 3.12 21.07
C GLN A 138 -19.21 3.69 20.51
N THR A 139 -20.35 3.27 21.07
CA THR A 139 -21.65 3.91 20.83
C THR A 139 -22.55 3.73 22.05
N VAL A 140 -23.50 4.65 22.23
CA VAL A 140 -24.61 4.53 23.21
C VAL A 140 -25.91 4.06 22.55
N GLU A 141 -25.91 3.88 21.23
CA GLU A 141 -27.06 3.46 20.42
C GLU A 141 -26.91 2.03 19.87
N GLY A 142 -25.93 1.30 20.42
CA GLY A 142 -25.60 -0.06 20.02
C GLY A 142 -26.79 -1.01 20.18
N ASN A 143 -26.88 -1.97 19.27
CA ASN A 143 -27.87 -3.05 19.32
C ASN A 143 -27.25 -4.36 18.79
N PRO A 144 -27.83 -5.53 19.12
CA PRO A 144 -27.21 -6.82 18.76
C PRO A 144 -26.94 -7.00 17.26
N SER A 145 -27.80 -6.46 16.39
CA SER A 145 -27.62 -6.53 14.94
C SER A 145 -26.44 -5.67 14.48
N TRP A 146 -26.25 -4.49 15.05
CA TRP A 146 -25.11 -3.62 14.76
C TRP A 146 -23.81 -4.21 15.31
N THR A 147 -23.80 -4.71 16.54
CA THR A 147 -22.62 -5.36 17.14
C THR A 147 -22.18 -6.57 16.32
N ALA A 148 -23.12 -7.40 15.86
CA ALA A 148 -22.83 -8.53 14.98
C ALA A 148 -22.27 -8.09 13.62
N GLN A 149 -22.75 -6.98 13.07
CA GLN A 149 -22.19 -6.42 11.83
C GLN A 149 -20.76 -5.92 12.03
N GLN A 150 -20.48 -5.25 13.15
CA GLN A 150 -19.13 -4.76 13.48
C GLN A 150 -18.14 -5.90 13.74
N ALA A 151 -18.61 -7.01 14.34
CA ALA A 151 -17.81 -8.22 14.52
C ALA A 151 -17.59 -9.01 13.20
N GLY A 152 -18.37 -8.74 12.16
CA GLY A 152 -18.25 -9.39 10.86
C GLY A 152 -18.47 -10.91 10.93
N GLU A 153 -17.54 -11.67 10.37
CA GLU A 153 -17.59 -13.15 10.37
C GLU A 153 -16.93 -13.78 11.61
N ALA A 154 -16.52 -12.98 12.59
CA ALA A 154 -15.88 -13.47 13.81
C ALA A 154 -16.83 -14.40 14.61
N GLN A 155 -16.26 -15.45 15.17
CA GLN A 155 -16.99 -16.47 15.92
C GLN A 155 -16.59 -16.42 17.39
N VAL A 156 -17.56 -16.52 18.29
CA VAL A 156 -17.31 -16.56 19.73
C VAL A 156 -16.36 -17.70 20.06
N SER A 157 -15.21 -17.35 20.63
CA SER A 157 -14.16 -18.28 21.05
C SER A 157 -14.02 -18.33 22.58
N GLY A 158 -14.57 -17.36 23.30
CA GLY A 158 -14.64 -17.40 24.75
C GLY A 158 -15.11 -16.11 25.41
N GLY A 159 -14.81 -16.00 26.70
CA GLY A 159 -14.98 -14.77 27.48
C GLY A 159 -13.65 -14.39 28.12
N ARG A 160 -13.46 -13.09 28.37
CA ARG A 160 -12.24 -12.54 28.94
C ARG A 160 -12.56 -11.41 29.90
N THR A 161 -12.15 -11.57 31.17
CA THR A 161 -12.31 -10.51 32.16
C THR A 161 -11.13 -9.54 32.11
N ILE A 162 -11.39 -8.26 31.81
CA ILE A 162 -10.37 -7.19 31.74
C ILE A 162 -10.89 -6.01 32.55
N GLY A 163 -10.06 -5.47 33.46
CA GLY A 163 -10.47 -4.33 34.29
C GLY A 163 -11.67 -4.59 35.21
N GLY A 164 -12.03 -5.87 35.45
CA GLY A 164 -13.23 -6.26 36.20
C GLY A 164 -14.52 -6.31 35.37
N VAL A 165 -14.43 -6.04 34.06
CA VAL A 165 -15.52 -6.15 33.10
C VAL A 165 -15.35 -7.42 32.27
N GLU A 166 -16.45 -8.10 31.98
CA GLU A 166 -16.45 -9.26 31.10
C GLU A 166 -16.55 -8.81 29.64
N TRP A 167 -15.63 -9.30 28.82
CA TRP A 167 -15.62 -9.12 27.37
C TRP A 167 -15.93 -10.44 26.70
N GLU A 168 -16.82 -10.42 25.72
CA GLU A 168 -16.98 -11.56 24.80
C GLU A 168 -15.81 -11.54 23.81
N LEU A 169 -15.11 -12.67 23.68
CA LEU A 169 -13.98 -12.85 22.80
C LEU A 169 -14.43 -13.62 21.56
N LEU A 170 -14.16 -13.03 20.39
CA LEU A 170 -14.45 -13.63 19.10
C LEU A 170 -13.17 -13.66 18.25
N ASP A 171 -13.01 -14.76 17.51
CA ASP A 171 -11.91 -14.95 16.57
C ASP A 171 -12.44 -14.87 15.13
N ALA A 172 -11.83 -14.04 14.30
CA ALA A 172 -12.11 -13.94 12.88
C ALA A 172 -11.27 -14.91 12.06
N SER A 173 -11.78 -15.32 10.90
CA SER A 173 -11.13 -16.30 10.01
C SER A 173 -9.83 -15.77 9.39
N ASN A 174 -9.64 -14.46 9.34
CA ASN A 174 -8.43 -13.78 8.87
C ASN A 174 -7.33 -13.66 9.95
N GLY A 175 -7.61 -14.09 11.20
CA GLY A 175 -6.69 -13.99 12.33
C GLY A 175 -6.94 -12.80 13.24
N ASP A 176 -7.91 -11.93 12.94
CA ASP A 176 -8.26 -10.81 13.81
C ASP A 176 -8.97 -11.30 15.07
N THR A 177 -8.74 -10.59 16.17
CA THR A 177 -9.49 -10.71 17.41
C THR A 177 -10.54 -9.61 17.48
N VAL A 178 -11.72 -9.94 18.01
CA VAL A 178 -12.74 -8.97 18.40
C VAL A 178 -13.10 -9.18 19.88
N LEU A 179 -13.07 -8.09 20.65
CA LEU A 179 -13.62 -8.04 22.01
C LEU A 179 -14.85 -7.14 22.01
N THR A 180 -15.96 -7.60 22.56
CA THR A 180 -17.18 -6.79 22.74
C THR A 180 -17.59 -6.76 24.20
N SER A 181 -18.10 -5.62 24.65
CA SER A 181 -18.68 -5.48 25.99
C SER A 181 -19.69 -4.35 26.05
N GLU A 182 -20.58 -4.39 27.05
CA GLU A 182 -21.50 -3.30 27.38
C GLU A 182 -21.14 -2.76 28.75
N VAL A 183 -20.84 -1.45 28.82
CA VAL A 183 -20.35 -0.79 30.03
C VAL A 183 -21.10 0.52 30.20
N ASP A 184 -21.79 0.66 31.33
CA ASP A 184 -22.55 1.86 31.71
C ASP A 184 -23.45 2.44 30.60
N GLY A 185 -24.07 1.55 29.80
CA GLY A 185 -24.97 1.94 28.70
C GLY A 185 -24.27 2.25 27.37
N SER A 186 -22.95 2.10 27.29
CA SER A 186 -22.17 2.13 26.06
C SER A 186 -21.84 0.72 25.58
N THR A 187 -21.97 0.47 24.28
CA THR A 187 -21.38 -0.68 23.61
C THR A 187 -19.94 -0.36 23.22
N LEU A 188 -19.00 -1.19 23.63
CA LEU A 188 -17.57 -1.07 23.35
C LEU A 188 -17.14 -2.26 22.50
N ILE A 189 -16.38 -1.98 21.44
CA ILE A 189 -15.82 -3.00 20.55
C ILE A 189 -14.35 -2.69 20.31
N LEU A 190 -13.49 -3.68 20.53
CA LEU A 190 -12.09 -3.65 20.11
C LEU A 190 -11.91 -4.70 19.01
N SER A 191 -11.22 -4.35 17.93
CA SER A 191 -10.98 -5.29 16.83
C SER A 191 -9.62 -5.05 16.17
N GLY A 192 -8.91 -6.12 15.80
CA GLY A 192 -7.64 -6.02 15.09
C GLY A 192 -6.75 -7.25 15.21
N GLU A 193 -5.52 -7.13 14.71
CA GLU A 193 -4.56 -8.23 14.53
C GLU A 193 -3.47 -8.29 15.62
N ALA A 194 -3.53 -7.38 16.60
CA ALA A 194 -2.60 -7.31 17.72
C ALA A 194 -2.71 -8.51 18.68
N ASP A 195 -1.69 -8.68 19.53
CA ASP A 195 -1.69 -9.73 20.54
C ASP A 195 -2.72 -9.45 21.66
N LEU A 196 -3.31 -10.52 22.23
CA LEU A 196 -4.32 -10.41 23.31
C LEU A 196 -3.84 -9.63 24.55
N ALA A 197 -2.53 -9.55 24.78
CA ALA A 197 -1.98 -8.74 25.87
C ALA A 197 -2.09 -7.23 25.58
N GLU A 198 -1.98 -6.83 24.32
CA GLU A 198 -2.14 -5.44 23.88
C GLU A 198 -3.62 -5.03 23.92
N PHE A 199 -4.53 -5.95 23.57
CA PHE A 199 -5.96 -5.78 23.81
C PHE A 199 -6.28 -5.52 25.29
N ASP A 200 -5.63 -6.23 26.23
CA ASP A 200 -5.85 -5.99 27.67
C ASP A 200 -5.45 -4.58 28.10
N VAL A 201 -4.35 -4.07 27.55
CA VAL A 201 -3.86 -2.71 27.83
C VAL A 201 -4.88 -1.69 27.34
N LEU A 202 -5.31 -1.78 26.08
CA LEU A 202 -6.26 -0.83 25.50
C LEU A 202 -7.63 -0.95 26.17
N ALA A 203 -8.16 -2.16 26.35
CA ALA A 203 -9.45 -2.37 27.02
C ALA A 203 -9.46 -1.78 28.42
N LYS A 204 -8.39 -1.99 29.21
CA LYS A 204 -8.29 -1.42 30.55
C LYS A 204 -8.24 0.11 30.52
N ALA A 205 -7.54 0.70 29.56
CA ALA A 205 -7.44 2.15 29.42
C ALA A 205 -8.78 2.76 29.03
N VAL A 206 -9.46 2.18 28.04
CA VAL A 206 -10.83 2.56 27.64
C VAL A 206 -11.78 2.47 28.82
N LEU A 207 -11.77 1.37 29.59
CA LEU A 207 -12.64 1.21 30.76
C LEU A 207 -12.40 2.25 31.86
N ALA A 208 -11.20 2.82 31.94
CA ALA A 208 -10.89 3.88 32.90
C ALA A 208 -11.40 5.25 32.45
N ASP A 209 -11.66 5.42 31.15
CA ASP A 209 -12.00 6.70 30.51
C ASP A 209 -13.46 6.80 30.08
N VAL A 210 -14.11 5.67 29.76
CA VAL A 210 -15.53 5.63 29.39
C VAL A 210 -16.39 6.18 30.55
N GLU A 211 -17.14 7.23 30.24
CA GLU A 211 -18.14 7.78 31.14
C GLU A 211 -19.50 7.07 30.97
N PRO A 212 -20.33 7.02 32.02
CA PRO A 212 -21.68 6.50 31.91
C PRO A 212 -22.49 7.20 30.83
N ALA A 213 -23.20 6.41 30.02
CA ALA A 213 -24.07 6.93 28.99
C ALA A 213 -25.14 7.84 29.61
N PRO A 214 -25.45 8.98 28.98
CA PRO A 214 -26.50 9.86 29.46
C PRO A 214 -27.84 9.11 29.46
N PRO A 215 -28.75 9.41 30.41
CA PRO A 215 -30.05 8.77 30.45
C PRO A 215 -30.77 9.00 29.12
N ALA A 216 -31.31 7.93 28.54
CA ALA A 216 -32.09 8.00 27.31
C ALA A 216 -33.10 9.13 27.41
N ALA A 217 -32.96 10.15 26.56
CA ALA A 217 -33.89 11.26 26.51
C ALA A 217 -35.29 10.66 26.23
N GLY A 218 -36.19 10.80 27.21
CA GLY A 218 -37.47 10.12 27.21
C GLY A 218 -38.19 10.22 25.86
N ALA A 219 -38.53 9.06 25.30
CA ALA A 219 -39.45 8.97 24.19
C ALA A 219 -40.75 9.72 24.55
N PRO A 220 -41.28 10.59 23.68
CA PRO A 220 -42.65 11.11 23.86
C PRO A 220 -43.69 10.01 23.74
#